data_AF-A0A540KTA6-F1
#
_entry.id   AF-A0A540KTA6-F1
#
_cell.length_a   1.000
_cell.length_b   1.000
_cell.length_c   1.000
_cell.angle_alpha   90.00
_cell.angle_beta   90.00
_cell.angle_gamma   90.00
#
_symmetry.space_group_name_H-M   'P 1'
#
loop_
_entity.id
_entity.type
_entity.pdbx_description
1 polymer ?
#
loop_
_entity_poly.entity_id
_entity_poly.type
_entity_poly.pdbx_seq_one_letter_code
_entity_poly.pdbx_strand_id
1 'polypeptide(L)'
;MPVSIINSWYQREGYIKSMADLISKELESFSEPAEAMIFFSAHGVPLSYVEDAGDPYKDQMEECIFLIMKELKSRGINNEHTLAYQSRVGPVQWLKPYTDEVLVELGQKGVKSLLAVPVSFVSEHIETLEEIDMEYRELALESGIENWGRVPALGCTPSFITDLADAVIEAVPLATAMSTPQTTSEVADHDPVRYAIKMFFGSFLAFILFFSPMIMAFRNT
;
A
#
# COMPACT_ATOMS: atom_id res chain seq x y z
N MET A 1 17.62 20.45 4.32
CA MET A 1 16.28 20.31 3.70
C MET A 1 15.44 19.41 4.59
N PRO A 2 14.12 19.63 4.73
CA PRO A 2 13.25 18.68 5.44
C PRO A 2 13.27 17.32 4.72
N VAL A 3 13.28 16.25 5.49
CA VAL A 3 13.26 14.85 5.01
C VAL A 3 12.03 14.17 5.61
N SER A 4 11.31 13.40 4.81
CA SER A 4 10.24 12.50 5.23
C SER A 4 10.66 11.07 4.90
N ILE A 5 10.39 10.13 5.81
CA ILE A 5 10.79 8.72 5.69
C ILE A 5 9.56 7.85 5.88
N ILE A 6 9.28 7.00 4.89
CA ILE A 6 8.28 5.94 4.99
C ILE A 6 9.04 4.70 5.48
N ASN A 7 8.93 4.39 6.78
CA ASN A 7 9.70 3.31 7.39
C ASN A 7 9.22 1.91 6.95
N SER A 8 7.92 1.75 6.71
CA SER A 8 7.31 0.49 6.28
C SER A 8 5.99 0.75 5.53
N TRP A 9 5.61 -0.19 4.67
CA TRP A 9 4.44 -0.05 3.78
C TRP A 9 3.76 -1.39 3.42
N TYR A 10 4.12 -2.48 4.10
CA TYR A 10 3.62 -3.84 3.83
C TYR A 10 2.08 -3.98 3.97
N GLN A 11 1.46 -3.13 4.79
CA GLN A 11 0.02 -3.13 5.07
C GLN A 11 -0.81 -2.27 4.10
N ARG A 12 -0.17 -1.61 3.12
CA ARG A 12 -0.88 -0.73 2.19
C ARG A 12 -1.85 -1.53 1.32
N GLU A 13 -3.07 -1.03 1.19
CA GLU A 13 -4.14 -1.71 0.48
C GLU A 13 -3.80 -2.00 -0.99
N GLY A 14 -3.12 -1.05 -1.67
CA GLY A 14 -2.73 -1.23 -3.06
C GLY A 14 -1.68 -2.33 -3.25
N TYR A 15 -0.68 -2.41 -2.36
CA TYR A 15 0.27 -3.54 -2.32
C TYR A 15 -0.45 -4.88 -2.09
N ILE A 16 -1.30 -4.97 -1.06
CA ILE A 16 -2.02 -6.20 -0.69
C ILE A 16 -2.89 -6.70 -1.85
N LYS A 17 -3.66 -5.80 -2.48
CA LYS A 17 -4.50 -6.15 -3.64
C LYS A 17 -3.69 -6.56 -4.84
N SER A 18 -2.56 -5.89 -5.11
CA SER A 18 -1.68 -6.24 -6.23
C SER A 18 -1.08 -7.63 -6.06
N MET A 19 -0.63 -7.98 -4.85
CA MET A 19 -0.17 -9.33 -4.55
C MET A 19 -1.29 -10.35 -4.71
N ALA A 20 -2.47 -10.07 -4.17
CA ALA A 20 -3.62 -10.95 -4.30
C ALA A 20 -4.05 -11.14 -5.78
N ASP A 21 -3.96 -10.11 -6.62
CA ASP A 21 -4.25 -10.19 -8.07
C ASP A 21 -3.27 -11.15 -8.76
N LEU A 22 -1.97 -11.02 -8.47
CA LEU A 22 -0.93 -11.88 -9.06
C LEU A 22 -1.08 -13.33 -8.60
N ILE A 23 -1.34 -13.56 -7.30
CA ILE A 23 -1.59 -14.90 -6.75
C ILE A 23 -2.84 -15.52 -7.40
N SER A 24 -3.94 -14.76 -7.46
CA SER A 24 -5.21 -15.24 -8.06
C SER A 24 -5.00 -15.66 -9.50
N LYS A 25 -4.31 -14.83 -10.29
CA LYS A 25 -3.98 -15.10 -11.69
C LYS A 25 -3.11 -16.33 -11.86
N GLU A 26 -2.09 -16.50 -11.01
CA GLU A 26 -1.17 -17.64 -11.14
C GLU A 26 -1.84 -18.95 -10.69
N LEU A 27 -2.76 -18.92 -9.73
CA LEU A 27 -3.56 -20.09 -9.36
C LEU A 27 -4.36 -20.65 -10.55
N GLU A 28 -4.84 -19.80 -11.47
CA GLU A 28 -5.58 -20.22 -12.66
C GLU A 28 -4.73 -21.06 -13.63
N SER A 29 -3.40 -21.07 -13.49
CA SER A 29 -2.52 -21.92 -14.33
C SER A 29 -2.54 -23.39 -13.90
N PHE A 30 -3.04 -23.70 -12.70
CA PHE A 30 -3.18 -25.06 -12.20
C PHE A 30 -4.47 -25.72 -12.72
N SER A 31 -4.46 -27.03 -12.93
CA SER A 31 -5.66 -27.79 -13.32
C SER A 31 -6.74 -27.80 -12.24
N GLU A 32 -6.31 -27.88 -10.97
CA GLU A 32 -7.16 -27.84 -9.78
C GLU A 32 -6.71 -26.69 -8.87
N PRO A 33 -7.05 -25.42 -9.19
CA PRO A 33 -6.55 -24.25 -8.47
C PRO A 33 -6.86 -24.29 -6.97
N ALA A 34 -7.99 -24.85 -6.56
CA ALA A 34 -8.42 -24.91 -5.17
C ALA A 34 -7.59 -25.90 -4.31
N GLU A 35 -6.89 -26.85 -4.93
CA GLU A 35 -6.06 -27.83 -4.23
C GLU A 35 -4.59 -27.39 -4.10
N ALA A 36 -4.18 -26.34 -4.82
CA ALA A 36 -2.83 -25.82 -4.73
C ALA A 36 -2.56 -25.20 -3.35
N MET A 37 -1.44 -25.54 -2.73
CA MET A 37 -0.98 -24.87 -1.53
C MET A 37 -0.21 -23.61 -1.90
N ILE A 38 -0.50 -22.50 -1.24
CA ILE A 38 0.23 -21.24 -1.41
C ILE A 38 1.45 -21.26 -0.49
N PHE A 39 2.63 -21.16 -1.07
CA PHE A 39 3.91 -21.23 -0.37
C PHE A 39 4.59 -19.86 -0.39
N PHE A 40 4.50 -19.11 0.70
CA PHE A 40 5.21 -17.83 0.82
C PHE A 40 6.68 -18.08 1.14
N SER A 41 7.57 -17.60 0.27
CA SER A 41 9.01 -17.61 0.49
C SER A 41 9.50 -16.19 0.77
N ALA A 42 10.09 -16.00 1.95
CA ALA A 42 10.68 -14.74 2.39
C ALA A 42 12.18 -14.92 2.63
N HIS A 43 12.99 -13.89 2.39
CA HIS A 43 14.42 -13.97 2.70
C HIS A 43 14.64 -14.18 4.20
N GLY A 44 15.51 -15.13 4.58
CA GLY A 44 15.84 -15.35 5.97
C GLY A 44 16.58 -14.17 6.59
N VAL A 45 16.55 -14.07 7.91
CA VAL A 45 17.45 -13.19 8.67
C VAL A 45 18.09 -13.99 9.81
N PRO A 46 19.30 -13.65 10.26
CA PRO A 46 19.85 -14.23 11.48
C PRO A 46 18.87 -14.09 12.65
N LEU A 47 18.66 -15.16 13.40
CA LEU A 47 17.68 -15.19 14.50
C LEU A 47 17.95 -14.10 15.54
N SER A 48 19.23 -13.81 15.80
CA SER A 48 19.67 -12.75 16.72
C SER A 48 19.18 -11.35 16.32
N TYR A 49 18.91 -11.09 15.04
CA TYR A 49 18.37 -9.78 14.63
C TYR A 49 16.94 -9.59 15.16
N VAL A 50 16.16 -10.66 15.15
CA VAL A 50 14.78 -10.64 15.67
C VAL A 50 14.78 -10.69 17.19
N GLU A 51 15.50 -11.64 17.80
CA GLU A 51 15.44 -11.88 19.25
C GLU A 51 16.24 -10.86 20.07
N ASP A 52 17.47 -10.52 19.66
CA ASP A 52 18.36 -9.67 20.45
C ASP A 52 18.24 -8.19 20.06
N ALA A 53 18.08 -7.91 18.76
CA ALA A 53 18.02 -6.54 18.24
C ALA A 53 16.59 -5.99 18.05
N GLY A 54 15.56 -6.84 18.20
CA GLY A 54 14.16 -6.44 18.10
C GLY A 54 13.73 -6.02 16.68
N ASP A 55 14.34 -6.63 15.66
CA ASP A 55 13.98 -6.38 14.27
C ASP A 55 12.51 -6.80 14.01
N PRO A 56 11.63 -5.88 13.55
CA PRO A 56 10.21 -6.17 13.34
C PRO A 56 9.93 -7.03 12.10
N TYR A 57 10.94 -7.42 11.33
CA TYR A 57 10.81 -8.12 10.05
C TYR A 57 9.86 -9.33 10.11
N LYS A 58 10.02 -10.19 11.13
CA LYS A 58 9.20 -11.39 11.29
C LYS A 58 7.71 -11.03 11.43
N ASP A 59 7.40 -10.12 12.34
CA ASP A 59 6.02 -9.74 12.66
C ASP A 59 5.37 -9.01 11.47
N GLN A 60 6.11 -8.14 10.80
CA GLN A 60 5.64 -7.45 9.59
C GLN A 60 5.38 -8.43 8.44
N MET A 61 6.23 -9.45 8.28
CA MET A 61 6.05 -10.46 7.25
C MET A 61 4.80 -11.33 7.50
N GLU A 62 4.61 -11.78 8.74
CA GLU A 62 3.44 -12.57 9.12
C GLU A 62 2.15 -11.76 8.99
N GLU A 63 2.14 -10.48 9.39
CA GLU A 63 1.00 -9.60 9.21
C GLU A 63 0.71 -9.31 7.73
N CYS A 64 1.75 -9.06 6.93
CA CYS A 64 1.64 -8.90 5.48
C CYS A 64 0.93 -10.09 4.82
N ILE A 65 1.41 -11.30 5.11
CA ILE A 65 0.83 -12.55 4.58
C ILE A 65 -0.61 -12.73 5.07
N PHE A 66 -0.88 -12.45 6.34
CA PHE A 66 -2.24 -12.49 6.87
C PHE A 66 -3.19 -11.55 6.10
N LEU A 67 -2.75 -10.33 5.79
CA LEU A 67 -3.54 -9.36 5.02
C LEU A 67 -3.75 -9.81 3.57
N ILE A 68 -2.72 -10.37 2.91
CA ILE A 68 -2.84 -10.96 1.56
C ILE A 68 -3.84 -12.11 1.57
N MET A 69 -3.74 -13.04 2.51
CA MET A 69 -4.64 -14.19 2.61
C MET A 69 -6.07 -13.77 2.96
N LYS A 70 -6.24 -12.71 3.77
CA LYS A 70 -7.56 -12.13 4.05
C LYS A 70 -8.19 -11.53 2.78
N GLU A 71 -7.40 -10.84 1.96
CA GLU A 71 -7.86 -10.31 0.67
C GLU A 71 -8.24 -11.44 -0.29
N LEU A 72 -7.41 -12.49 -0.43
CA LEU A 72 -7.73 -13.68 -1.24
C LEU A 72 -9.02 -14.37 -0.78
N LYS A 73 -9.19 -14.54 0.54
CA LYS A 73 -10.42 -15.12 1.11
C LYS A 73 -11.66 -14.29 0.78
N SER A 74 -11.55 -12.96 0.77
CA SER A 74 -12.67 -12.08 0.38
C SER A 74 -13.09 -12.28 -1.08
N ARG A 75 -12.18 -12.80 -1.93
CA ARG A 75 -12.40 -13.12 -3.34
C ARG A 75 -12.84 -14.56 -3.58
N GLY A 76 -13.05 -15.34 -2.52
CA GLY A 76 -13.44 -16.75 -2.60
C GLY A 76 -12.29 -17.75 -2.73
N ILE A 77 -11.04 -17.28 -2.63
CA ILE A 77 -9.84 -18.13 -2.68
C ILE A 77 -9.51 -18.57 -1.25
N ASN A 78 -9.69 -19.86 -0.97
CA ASN A 78 -9.56 -20.44 0.38
C ASN A 78 -8.43 -21.47 0.48
N ASN A 79 -7.42 -21.35 -0.38
CA ASN A 79 -6.26 -22.23 -0.40
C ASN A 79 -5.52 -22.22 0.95
N GLU A 80 -5.03 -23.38 1.35
CA GLU A 80 -4.09 -23.50 2.46
C GLU A 80 -2.79 -22.77 2.12
N HIS A 81 -2.11 -22.24 3.14
CA HIS A 81 -0.85 -21.54 2.96
C HIS A 81 0.16 -21.85 4.05
N THR A 82 1.43 -21.66 3.73
CA THR A 82 2.54 -21.68 4.70
C THR A 82 3.58 -20.63 4.36
N LEU A 83 4.39 -20.26 5.34
CA LEU A 83 5.53 -19.36 5.22
C LEU A 83 6.82 -20.12 5.52
N ALA A 84 7.86 -19.91 4.72
CA ALA A 84 9.21 -20.32 5.04
C ALA A 84 10.24 -19.27 4.63
N TYR A 85 11.44 -19.40 5.20
CA TYR A 85 12.53 -18.47 5.04
C TYR A 85 13.68 -19.10 4.24
N GLN A 86 14.07 -18.44 3.14
CA GLN A 86 15.08 -18.90 2.19
C GLN A 86 16.46 -18.25 2.43
N SER A 87 17.45 -18.62 1.60
CA SER A 87 18.74 -17.93 1.47
C SER A 87 19.58 -17.85 2.76
N ARG A 88 19.54 -18.90 3.60
CA ARG A 88 20.39 -19.00 4.81
C ARG A 88 21.85 -19.27 4.44
N VAL A 89 22.79 -18.55 5.07
CA VAL A 89 24.23 -18.74 4.85
C VAL A 89 25.04 -18.81 6.15
N GLY A 90 26.11 -19.59 6.12
CA GLY A 90 27.03 -19.73 7.24
C GLY A 90 26.46 -20.50 8.43
N PRO A 91 27.20 -20.57 9.55
CA PRO A 91 26.89 -21.48 10.66
C PRO A 91 25.94 -20.90 11.72
N VAL A 92 25.48 -19.65 11.56
CA VAL A 92 24.61 -18.99 12.54
C VAL A 92 23.19 -19.53 12.48
N GLN A 93 22.41 -19.37 13.54
CA GLN A 93 20.99 -19.70 13.50
C GLN A 93 20.23 -18.62 12.71
N TRP A 94 19.41 -19.07 11.76
CA TRP A 94 18.53 -18.24 10.97
C TRP A 94 17.07 -18.43 11.39
N LEU A 95 16.24 -17.44 11.09
CA LEU A 95 14.80 -17.49 11.30
C LEU A 95 14.18 -18.70 10.58
N LYS A 96 13.28 -19.38 11.28
CA LYS A 96 12.62 -20.63 10.87
C LYS A 96 11.13 -20.40 10.57
N PRO A 97 10.49 -21.26 9.76
CA PRO A 97 11.02 -22.51 9.18
C PRO A 97 11.83 -22.28 7.90
N TYR A 98 12.71 -23.23 7.53
CA TYR A 98 13.58 -23.09 6.36
C TYR A 98 12.93 -23.62 5.09
N THR A 99 13.08 -22.88 3.98
CA THR A 99 12.41 -23.22 2.71
C THR A 99 12.72 -24.63 2.23
N ASP A 100 13.99 -25.03 2.25
CA ASP A 100 14.44 -26.38 1.86
C ASP A 100 13.80 -27.50 2.70
N GLU A 101 13.77 -27.32 4.03
CA GLU A 101 13.18 -28.29 4.95
C GLU A 101 11.65 -28.39 4.79
N VAL A 102 10.97 -27.25 4.61
CA VAL A 102 9.51 -27.22 4.44
C VAL A 102 9.08 -27.87 3.12
N LEU A 103 9.80 -27.63 2.03
CA LEU A 103 9.48 -28.23 0.73
C LEU A 103 9.52 -29.77 0.78
N VAL A 104 10.53 -30.32 1.46
CA VAL A 104 10.64 -31.77 1.69
C VAL A 104 9.46 -32.28 2.53
N GLU A 105 9.13 -31.58 3.62
CA GLU A 105 8.02 -31.94 4.50
C GLU A 105 6.67 -31.92 3.77
N LEU A 106 6.40 -30.91 2.94
CA LEU A 106 5.17 -30.79 2.17
C LEU A 106 5.01 -31.91 1.16
N GLY A 107 6.09 -32.24 0.44
CA GLY A 107 6.11 -33.37 -0.48
C GLY A 107 5.83 -34.70 0.23
N GLN A 108 6.46 -34.94 1.38
CA GLN A 108 6.22 -36.12 2.22
C GLN A 108 4.79 -36.21 2.78
N LYS A 109 4.15 -35.06 3.05
CA LYS A 109 2.74 -34.98 3.45
C LYS A 109 1.76 -35.18 2.29
N GLY A 110 2.26 -35.30 1.06
CA GLY A 110 1.45 -35.57 -0.12
C GLY A 110 0.88 -34.33 -0.80
N VAL A 111 1.41 -33.13 -0.54
CA VAL A 111 1.05 -31.93 -1.30
C VAL A 111 1.49 -32.11 -2.75
N LYS A 112 0.55 -32.00 -3.70
CA LYS A 112 0.80 -32.24 -5.13
C LYS A 112 0.99 -30.98 -5.94
N SER A 113 0.37 -29.88 -5.53
CA SER A 113 0.39 -28.61 -6.24
C SER A 113 0.86 -27.53 -5.30
N LEU A 114 1.94 -26.83 -5.68
CA LEU A 114 2.53 -25.76 -4.87
C LEU A 114 2.72 -24.50 -5.71
N LEU A 115 2.18 -23.38 -5.21
CA LEU A 115 2.36 -22.05 -5.78
C LEU A 115 3.31 -21.24 -4.90
N ALA A 116 4.55 -21.05 -5.35
CA ALA A 116 5.55 -20.24 -4.65
C ALA A 116 5.28 -18.74 -4.83
N VAL A 117 5.33 -17.98 -3.73
CA VAL A 117 5.11 -16.54 -3.69
C VAL A 117 6.34 -15.85 -3.08
N PRO A 118 7.17 -15.17 -3.88
CA PRO A 118 8.27 -14.35 -3.36
C PRO A 118 7.70 -13.08 -2.73
N VAL A 119 7.56 -13.07 -1.41
CA VAL A 119 6.82 -11.99 -0.70
C VAL A 119 7.73 -10.88 -0.16
N SER A 120 9.02 -11.17 0.06
CA SER A 120 9.96 -10.22 0.67
C SER A 120 10.60 -9.23 -0.31
N PHE A 121 10.31 -9.31 -1.61
CA PHE A 121 10.88 -8.46 -2.64
C PHE A 121 9.87 -8.06 -3.71
N VAL A 122 10.10 -6.92 -4.34
CA VAL A 122 9.20 -6.34 -5.36
C VAL A 122 9.74 -6.44 -6.78
N SER A 123 10.90 -7.05 -6.98
CA SER A 123 11.54 -7.19 -8.30
C SER A 123 12.19 -8.55 -8.43
N GLU A 124 12.37 -9.01 -9.66
CA GLU A 124 13.10 -10.24 -9.95
C GLU A 124 14.59 -10.04 -9.65
N HIS A 125 15.21 -11.07 -9.07
CA HIS A 125 16.61 -11.09 -8.63
C HIS A 125 17.08 -12.55 -8.51
N ILE A 126 18.31 -12.80 -8.07
CA ILE A 126 18.90 -14.15 -8.08
C ILE A 126 18.09 -15.11 -7.19
N GLU A 127 17.58 -14.62 -6.08
CA GLU A 127 16.75 -15.34 -5.12
C GLU A 127 15.40 -15.77 -5.69
N THR A 128 14.89 -15.13 -6.75
CA THR A 128 13.66 -15.57 -7.43
C THR A 128 13.96 -16.42 -8.66
N LEU A 129 14.91 -16.00 -9.49
CA LEU A 129 15.19 -16.61 -10.79
C LEU A 129 16.04 -17.87 -10.71
N GLU A 130 16.93 -17.97 -9.71
CA GLU A 130 17.79 -19.15 -9.52
C GLU A 130 17.27 -19.98 -8.34
N GLU A 131 17.18 -19.39 -7.13
CA GLU A 131 16.77 -20.17 -5.95
C GLU A 131 15.34 -20.73 -6.08
N ILE A 132 14.34 -19.89 -6.37
CA ILE A 132 12.94 -20.38 -6.46
C ILE A 132 12.68 -21.15 -7.76
N ASP A 133 13.04 -20.59 -8.91
CA ASP A 133 12.68 -21.17 -10.22
C ASP A 133 13.51 -22.41 -10.59
N MET A 134 14.71 -22.58 -10.01
CA MET A 134 15.58 -23.72 -10.28
C MET A 134 15.76 -24.61 -9.06
N GLU A 135 16.43 -24.13 -8.00
CA GLU A 135 16.84 -24.99 -6.87
C GLU A 135 15.65 -25.53 -6.07
N TYR A 136 14.77 -24.66 -5.60
CA TYR A 136 13.60 -25.04 -4.81
C TYR A 136 12.55 -25.75 -5.63
N ARG A 137 12.41 -25.39 -6.91
CA ARG A 137 11.56 -26.15 -7.83
C ARG A 137 12.06 -27.58 -7.99
N GLU A 138 13.35 -27.79 -8.23
CA GLU A 138 13.95 -29.13 -8.34
C GLU A 138 13.71 -29.93 -7.05
N LEU A 139 14.05 -29.34 -5.90
CA LEU A 139 13.84 -29.97 -4.59
C LEU A 139 12.37 -30.34 -4.33
N ALA A 140 11.44 -29.47 -4.68
CA ALA A 140 10.01 -29.70 -4.53
C ALA A 140 9.55 -30.91 -5.35
N LEU A 141 9.96 -30.97 -6.62
CA LEU A 141 9.62 -32.07 -7.53
C LEU A 141 10.22 -33.40 -7.04
N GLU A 142 11.48 -33.39 -6.60
CA GLU A 142 12.13 -34.56 -6.01
C GLU A 142 11.46 -35.04 -4.72
N SER A 143 10.83 -34.12 -3.98
CA SER A 143 10.14 -34.40 -2.72
C SER A 143 8.72 -34.92 -2.89
N GLY A 144 8.17 -34.94 -4.11
CA GLY A 144 6.86 -35.52 -4.42
C GLY A 144 5.75 -34.52 -4.77
N ILE A 145 6.09 -33.22 -4.90
CA ILE A 145 5.24 -32.21 -5.54
C ILE A 145 5.26 -32.47 -7.05
N GLU A 146 4.13 -32.30 -7.72
CA GLU A 146 3.97 -32.62 -9.14
C GLU A 146 3.75 -31.35 -9.98
N ASN A 147 3.01 -30.40 -9.43
CA ASN A 147 2.69 -29.14 -10.09
C ASN A 147 3.34 -27.98 -9.32
N TRP A 148 4.18 -27.24 -10.01
CA TRP A 148 4.88 -26.08 -9.47
C TRP A 148 4.51 -24.84 -10.27
N GLY A 149 4.14 -23.78 -9.56
CA GLY A 149 3.96 -22.44 -10.10
C GLY A 149 4.72 -21.43 -9.25
N ARG A 150 5.08 -20.29 -9.83
CA ARG A 150 5.67 -19.16 -9.11
C ARG A 150 4.96 -17.89 -9.50
N VAL A 151 4.52 -17.13 -8.50
CA VAL A 151 4.00 -15.78 -8.69
C VAL A 151 5.17 -14.86 -9.11
N PRO A 152 5.03 -14.07 -10.19
CA PRO A 152 6.05 -13.09 -10.55
C PRO A 152 6.20 -12.06 -9.43
N ALA A 153 7.41 -11.50 -9.28
CA ALA A 153 7.59 -10.34 -8.42
C ALA A 153 6.69 -9.18 -8.92
N LEU A 154 6.26 -8.31 -7.99
CA LEU A 154 5.35 -7.20 -8.32
C LEU A 154 5.82 -6.36 -9.52
N GLY A 155 7.12 -6.10 -9.61
CA GLY A 155 7.74 -5.37 -10.70
C GLY A 155 7.04 -4.04 -10.95
N CYS A 156 6.62 -3.84 -12.20
CA CYS A 156 5.93 -2.63 -12.64
C CYS A 156 4.40 -2.77 -12.66
N THR A 157 3.82 -3.59 -11.78
CA THR A 157 2.36 -3.74 -11.68
C THR A 157 1.70 -2.37 -11.47
N PRO A 158 0.78 -1.92 -12.34
CA PRO A 158 0.28 -0.54 -12.31
C PRO A 158 -0.37 -0.14 -10.98
N SER A 159 -1.12 -1.04 -10.34
CA SER A 159 -1.75 -0.82 -9.04
C SER A 159 -0.72 -0.64 -7.92
N PHE A 160 0.39 -1.40 -7.97
CA PHE A 160 1.50 -1.25 -7.02
C PHE A 160 2.25 0.07 -7.22
N ILE A 161 2.56 0.45 -8.47
CA ILE A 161 3.20 1.75 -8.76
C ILE A 161 2.32 2.90 -8.29
N THR A 162 1.00 2.81 -8.52
CA THR A 162 0.04 3.82 -8.07
C THR A 162 0.04 3.94 -6.55
N ASP A 163 0.02 2.81 -5.83
CA ASP A 163 0.04 2.80 -4.37
C ASP A 163 1.35 3.37 -3.78
N LEU A 164 2.49 3.14 -4.42
CA LEU A 164 3.75 3.78 -4.04
C LEU A 164 3.72 5.29 -4.25
N ALA A 165 3.11 5.76 -5.35
CA ALA A 165 2.93 7.18 -5.60
C ALA A 165 2.04 7.83 -4.53
N ASP A 166 0.93 7.16 -4.18
CA ASP A 166 0.03 7.60 -3.10
C ASP A 166 0.76 7.67 -1.76
N ALA A 167 1.58 6.66 -1.43
CA ALA A 167 2.40 6.65 -0.22
C ALA A 167 3.32 7.88 -0.11
N VAL A 168 3.95 8.27 -1.23
CA VAL A 168 4.81 9.45 -1.28
C VAL A 168 4.00 10.74 -1.14
N ILE A 169 2.85 10.85 -1.81
CA ILE A 169 1.98 12.03 -1.70
C ILE A 169 1.49 12.22 -0.26
N GLU A 170 1.07 11.14 0.39
CA GLU A 170 0.65 11.11 1.80
C GLU A 170 1.79 11.53 2.75
N ALA A 171 3.03 11.13 2.46
CA ALA A 171 4.19 11.38 3.31
C ALA A 171 4.79 12.80 3.16
N VAL A 172 4.42 13.56 2.12
CA VAL A 172 4.97 14.90 1.87
C VAL A 172 4.18 15.99 2.63
N PRO A 173 4.85 16.87 3.41
CA PRO A 173 4.21 17.89 4.26
C PRO A 173 3.36 18.98 3.56
N LEU A 174 3.09 18.88 2.25
CA LEU A 174 2.25 19.86 1.53
C LEU A 174 0.79 19.40 1.35
N ALA A 175 0.48 18.10 1.50
CA ALA A 175 -0.86 17.58 1.27
C ALA A 175 -1.86 17.91 2.40
N THR A 176 -1.38 18.08 3.65
CA THR A 176 -2.24 18.41 4.80
C THR A 176 -2.64 19.89 4.85
N ALA A 177 -1.86 20.79 4.24
CA ALA A 177 -2.15 22.23 4.23
C ALA A 177 -3.24 22.64 3.22
N MET A 178 -3.62 21.75 2.29
CA MET A 178 -4.61 22.03 1.24
C MET A 178 -5.98 21.37 1.46
N SER A 179 -6.13 20.51 2.48
CA SER A 179 -7.37 19.74 2.74
C SER A 179 -8.19 20.23 3.93
N THR A 180 -7.90 21.40 4.51
CA THR A 180 -8.89 22.04 5.39
C THR A 180 -9.95 22.69 4.50
N PRO A 181 -11.23 22.26 4.54
CA PRO A 181 -12.28 23.13 4.02
C PRO A 181 -12.22 24.40 4.85
N GLN A 182 -12.06 25.56 4.22
CA GLN A 182 -12.40 26.82 4.89
C GLN A 182 -13.87 26.75 5.26
N THR A 183 -14.18 26.28 6.46
CA THR A 183 -15.45 26.59 7.10
C THR A 183 -15.35 28.06 7.46
N THR A 184 -15.80 28.93 6.56
CA THR A 184 -16.17 30.29 6.91
C THR A 184 -17.31 30.19 7.91
N SER A 185 -16.98 30.16 9.20
CA SER A 185 -17.95 30.47 10.24
C SER A 185 -18.22 31.98 10.18
N GLU A 186 -19.18 32.39 9.34
CA GLU A 186 -19.89 33.63 9.57
C GLU A 186 -20.67 33.50 10.87
N VAL A 187 -20.05 33.92 11.98
CA VAL A 187 -20.80 34.22 13.20
C VAL A 187 -21.52 35.54 12.91
N ALA A 188 -22.81 35.43 12.60
CA ALA A 188 -23.71 36.56 12.50
C ALA A 188 -23.80 37.27 13.86
N ASP A 189 -23.02 38.33 14.04
CA ASP A 189 -23.17 39.27 15.14
C ASP A 189 -24.43 40.12 14.88
N HIS A 190 -25.53 39.73 15.51
CA HIS A 190 -26.82 40.41 15.42
C HIS A 190 -26.82 41.67 16.31
N ASP A 191 -26.04 42.69 15.92
CA ASP A 191 -26.13 44.03 16.52
C ASP A 191 -26.99 44.96 15.63
N PRO A 192 -28.27 45.19 15.98
CA PRO A 192 -29.17 46.04 15.20
C PRO A 192 -28.74 47.52 15.19
N VAL A 193 -27.93 47.97 16.14
CA VAL A 193 -27.46 49.36 16.23
C VAL A 193 -26.43 49.65 15.15
N ARG A 194 -25.51 48.70 14.92
CA ARG A 194 -24.44 48.83 13.90
C ARG A 194 -25.00 48.80 12.47
N TYR A 195 -26.08 48.06 12.24
CA TYR A 195 -26.79 48.02 10.97
C TYR A 195 -27.52 49.35 10.67
N ALA A 196 -28.19 49.93 11.66
CA ALA A 196 -28.86 51.22 11.53
C ALA A 196 -27.88 52.37 11.23
N ILE A 197 -26.70 52.37 11.86
CA ILE A 197 -25.64 53.36 11.62
C ILE A 197 -25.10 53.26 10.18
N LYS A 198 -24.91 52.04 9.65
CA LYS A 198 -24.48 51.83 8.25
C LYS A 198 -25.51 52.30 7.23
N MET A 199 -26.81 52.08 7.48
CA MET A 199 -27.87 52.57 6.59
C MET A 199 -27.99 54.10 6.58
N PHE A 200 -27.80 54.76 7.72
CA PHE A 200 -27.95 56.22 7.82
C PHE A 200 -26.82 57.01 7.14
N PHE A 201 -25.58 56.51 7.14
CA PHE A 201 -24.45 57.20 6.51
C PHE A 201 -24.22 56.84 5.03
N GLY A 202 -24.71 55.69 4.56
CA GLY A 202 -24.58 55.29 3.15
C GLY A 202 -25.54 56.01 2.18
N SER A 203 -26.67 56.53 2.69
CA SER A 203 -27.74 57.12 1.86
C SER A 203 -27.63 58.65 1.70
N PHE A 204 -26.89 59.35 2.57
CA PHE A 204 -26.76 60.81 2.50
C PHE A 204 -25.80 61.29 1.40
N LEU A 205 -24.83 60.46 1.00
CA LEU A 205 -23.87 60.78 -0.08
C LEU A 205 -24.42 60.52 -1.49
N ALA A 206 -25.47 59.71 -1.62
CA ALA A 206 -26.09 59.37 -2.91
C ALA A 206 -27.23 60.31 -3.33
N PHE A 207 -27.78 61.10 -2.40
CA PHE A 207 -28.94 61.98 -2.67
C PHE A 207 -28.54 63.42 -3.12
N ILE A 208 -27.33 63.89 -2.81
CA ILE A 208 -26.86 65.25 -3.18
C ILE A 208 -26.37 65.34 -4.64
N LEU A 209 -26.12 64.21 -5.32
CA LEU A 209 -25.62 64.19 -6.71
C LEU A 209 -26.70 64.01 -7.79
N PHE A 210 -27.98 63.84 -7.44
CA PHE A 210 -29.02 63.46 -8.41
C PHE A 210 -30.21 64.43 -8.57
N PHE A 211 -30.28 65.56 -7.86
CA PHE A 211 -31.37 66.54 -8.04
C PHE A 211 -30.91 68.00 -7.93
N SER A 212 -30.57 68.63 -9.06
CA SER A 212 -31.18 69.90 -9.51
C SER A 212 -30.55 70.46 -10.81
N PRO A 213 -31.31 71.25 -11.61
CA PRO A 213 -31.20 71.32 -13.06
C PRO A 213 -30.36 72.48 -13.64
N MET A 214 -30.05 72.33 -14.92
CA MET A 214 -29.46 73.29 -15.87
C MET A 214 -30.33 74.56 -16.04
N ILE A 215 -29.74 75.78 -16.06
CA ILE A 215 -30.05 76.92 -16.96
C ILE A 215 -29.06 78.10 -16.74
N MET A 216 -28.21 78.32 -17.75
CA MET A 216 -27.86 79.57 -18.49
C MET A 216 -27.96 80.95 -17.81
N ALA A 217 -26.89 81.78 -17.92
CA ALA A 217 -26.84 83.02 -18.75
C ALA A 217 -25.78 84.07 -18.32
N PHE A 218 -24.93 84.45 -19.29
CA PHE A 218 -24.48 85.82 -19.63
C PHE A 218 -23.45 86.65 -18.78
N ARG A 219 -22.28 86.86 -19.42
CA ARG A 219 -21.65 88.15 -19.87
C ARG A 219 -20.58 88.91 -19.04
N ASN A 220 -19.49 89.23 -19.77
CA ASN A 220 -18.52 90.36 -19.74
C ASN A 220 -17.63 90.52 -18.49
N THR A 221 -16.31 90.74 -18.59
CA THR A 221 -15.51 91.59 -19.51
C THR A 221 -14.13 90.97 -19.73
#